data_AF-A0AAW4PYW2-F1
#
_entry.id   AF-A0AAW4PYW2-F1
#
_cell.length_a   1.000
_cell.length_b   1.000
_cell.length_c   1.000
_cell.angle_alpha   90.00
_cell.angle_beta   90.00
_cell.angle_gamma   90.00
#
_symmetry.space_group_name_H-M   'P 1'
#
loop_
_entity.id
_entity.type
_entity.pdbx_description
1 polymer ?
#
loop_
_entity_poly.entity_id
_entity_poly.type
_entity_poly.pdbx_seq_one_letter_code
_entity_poly.pdbx_strand_id
1 'polypeptide(L)'
;MTTLHITVGDREQLRNDALDFVQAGEDDTLDDSDETVTLQFGSYDDLVDSLTPLRLELVQAIAEHEPESMREAARLVDRDVSDVHSDLKQLEVIGILKLEEGGSGGAIQPVVPFDRIEMHIDYPLVDDLDTDGAPASA
;
A
#
# COMPACT_ATOMS: atom_id res chain seq x y z
N MET A 1 -7.82 -8.01 13.55
CA MET A 1 -7.71 -6.61 13.09
C MET A 1 -7.01 -6.69 11.76
N THR A 2 -7.63 -6.23 10.68
CA THR A 2 -7.06 -6.39 9.33
C THR A 2 -5.94 -5.38 9.12
N THR A 3 -4.74 -5.85 8.75
CA THR A 3 -3.57 -5.00 8.54
C THR A 3 -3.10 -5.11 7.08
N LEU A 4 -3.02 -3.96 6.39
CA LEU A 4 -2.38 -3.86 5.08
C LEU A 4 -0.88 -3.66 5.27
N HIS A 5 -0.08 -4.60 4.78
CA HIS A 5 1.38 -4.47 4.79
C HIS A 5 1.85 -3.88 3.46
N ILE A 6 2.63 -2.82 3.51
CA ILE A 6 3.19 -2.16 2.34
C ILE A 6 4.70 -2.34 2.35
N THR A 7 5.25 -2.89 1.28
CA THR A 7 6.70 -3.07 1.12
C THR A 7 7.24 -2.23 -0.03
N VAL A 8 8.43 -1.65 0.17
CA VAL A 8 9.17 -0.92 -0.87
C VAL A 8 10.55 -1.53 -0.98
N GLY A 9 10.92 -1.98 -2.18
CA GLY A 9 12.24 -2.55 -2.44
C GLY A 9 12.35 -3.18 -3.82
N ASP A 10 13.58 -3.42 -4.26
CA ASP A 10 13.84 -3.94 -5.60
C ASP A 10 13.32 -5.39 -5.75
N ARG A 11 12.68 -5.67 -6.89
CA ARG A 11 12.16 -7.01 -7.22
C ARG A 11 13.25 -8.08 -7.21
N GLU A 12 14.52 -7.72 -7.40
CA GLU A 12 15.65 -8.66 -7.38
C GLU A 12 16.10 -9.03 -5.95
N GLN A 13 15.99 -8.11 -4.98
CA GLN A 13 16.21 -8.42 -3.56
C GLN A 13 15.12 -9.36 -3.03
N LEU A 14 13.88 -9.19 -3.49
CA LEU A 14 12.74 -10.08 -3.18
C LEU A 14 13.00 -11.55 -3.55
N ARG A 15 13.76 -11.83 -4.62
CA ARG A 15 14.09 -13.22 -5.00
C ARG A 15 15.07 -13.87 -4.03
N ASN A 16 15.98 -13.10 -3.43
CA ASN A 16 16.86 -13.62 -2.39
C ASN A 16 16.13 -13.70 -1.04
N ASP A 17 15.35 -12.68 -0.66
CA ASP A 17 14.60 -12.69 0.60
C ASP A 17 13.50 -13.77 0.63
N ALA A 18 12.83 -14.05 -0.50
CA ALA A 18 11.88 -15.16 -0.59
C ALA A 18 12.56 -16.53 -0.46
N LEU A 19 13.85 -16.65 -0.82
CA LEU A 19 14.63 -17.88 -0.60
C LEU A 19 15.13 -17.99 0.84
N ASP A 20 15.46 -16.86 1.48
CA ASP A 20 15.86 -16.80 2.89
C ASP A 20 14.68 -17.02 3.84
N PHE A 21 13.47 -16.54 3.50
CA PHE A 21 12.25 -16.79 4.28
C PHE A 21 11.88 -18.29 4.31
N VAL A 22 12.12 -19.02 3.22
CA VAL A 22 11.92 -20.49 3.17
C VAL A 22 12.94 -21.23 4.03
N GLN A 23 14.14 -20.68 4.25
CA GLN A 23 15.17 -21.29 5.09
C GLN A 23 15.07 -20.89 6.58
N ALA A 24 14.50 -19.71 6.88
CA ALA A 24 14.27 -19.25 8.25
C ALA A 24 12.97 -19.82 8.87
N GLY A 25 12.07 -20.37 8.05
CA GLY A 25 10.77 -20.91 8.45
C GLY A 25 10.79 -22.37 8.95
N GLU A 26 11.75 -22.77 9.78
CA GLU A 26 11.62 -23.99 10.60
C GLU A 26 11.12 -23.73 12.03
N ASP A 27 10.83 -22.48 12.43
CA ASP A 27 10.42 -22.22 13.83
C ASP A 27 9.46 -21.03 14.04
N ASP A 28 8.56 -20.73 13.11
CA ASP A 28 7.36 -19.99 13.51
C ASP A 28 6.12 -20.47 12.77
N THR A 29 5.18 -20.96 13.57
CA THR A 29 3.86 -21.39 13.15
C THR A 29 3.13 -20.21 12.51
N LEU A 30 2.96 -20.25 11.19
CA LEU A 30 2.01 -19.41 10.48
C LEU A 30 0.62 -19.69 11.08
N ASP A 31 0.20 -18.83 11.99
CA ASP A 31 -1.15 -18.86 12.55
C ASP A 31 -2.11 -18.44 11.44
N ASP A 32 -2.94 -19.39 11.02
CA ASP A 32 -3.81 -19.38 9.85
C ASP A 32 -5.06 -18.49 10.07
N SER A 33 -4.92 -17.32 10.72
CA SER A 33 -6.08 -16.54 11.20
C SER A 33 -6.06 -15.02 11.02
N ASP A 34 -4.99 -14.39 10.52
CA ASP A 34 -5.00 -12.98 10.12
C ASP A 34 -4.79 -12.86 8.60
N GLU A 35 -5.84 -12.44 7.88
CA GLU A 35 -5.83 -12.15 6.45
C GLU A 35 -4.84 -11.02 6.14
N THR A 36 -3.58 -11.40 5.93
CA THR A 36 -2.47 -10.47 5.74
C THR A 36 -2.39 -10.09 4.26
N VAL A 37 -2.98 -8.94 3.91
CA VAL A 37 -2.90 -8.37 2.57
C VAL A 37 -1.60 -7.60 2.43
N THR A 38 -0.81 -7.90 1.39
CA THR A 38 0.46 -7.22 1.11
C THR A 38 0.38 -6.46 -0.21
N LEU A 39 0.82 -5.20 -0.20
CA LEU A 39 0.96 -4.33 -1.36
C LEU A 39 2.44 -3.96 -1.54
N GLN A 40 2.99 -4.18 -2.73
CA GLN A 40 4.41 -3.93 -3.01
C GLN A 40 4.59 -2.79 -4.00
N PHE A 41 5.51 -1.86 -3.70
CA PHE A 41 6.00 -0.84 -4.61
C PHE A 41 7.44 -1.15 -5.02
N GLY A 42 7.77 -0.87 -6.30
CA GLY A 42 9.10 -1.13 -6.85
C GLY A 42 10.16 -0.13 -6.40
N SER A 43 9.75 1.08 -6.03
CA SER A 43 10.63 2.13 -5.54
C SER A 43 9.91 3.02 -4.53
N TYR A 44 10.69 3.79 -3.76
CA TYR A 44 10.14 4.78 -2.84
C TYR A 44 9.38 5.88 -3.59
N ASP A 45 9.85 6.25 -4.79
CA ASP A 45 9.17 7.21 -5.65
C ASP A 45 7.77 6.71 -6.06
N ASP A 46 7.65 5.43 -6.44
CA ASP A 46 6.35 4.82 -6.74
C ASP A 46 5.41 4.83 -5.54
N LEU A 47 5.95 4.58 -4.33
CA LEU A 47 5.17 4.65 -3.08
C LEU A 47 4.63 6.06 -2.87
N VAL A 48 5.49 7.10 -2.89
CA VAL A 48 5.06 8.46 -2.54
C VAL A 48 4.16 9.09 -3.60
N ASP A 49 4.32 8.71 -4.87
CA ASP A 49 3.43 9.13 -5.96
C ASP A 49 2.05 8.46 -5.86
N SER A 50 2.01 7.23 -5.34
CA SER A 50 0.77 6.45 -5.18
C SER A 50 0.04 6.75 -3.86
N LEU A 51 0.78 6.93 -2.78
CA LEU A 51 0.32 7.13 -1.42
C LEU A 51 0.83 8.46 -0.86
N THR A 52 0.37 9.54 -1.49
CA THR A 52 0.66 10.89 -1.02
C THR A 52 0.09 11.12 0.40
N PRO A 53 0.62 12.09 1.17
CA PRO A 53 0.07 12.42 2.48
C PRO A 53 -1.43 12.73 2.46
N LEU A 54 -1.91 13.43 1.42
CA LEU A 54 -3.33 13.77 1.25
C LEU A 54 -4.20 12.53 0.97
N ARG A 55 -3.64 11.50 0.33
CA ARG A 55 -4.34 10.23 0.13
C ARG A 55 -4.38 9.40 1.40
N LEU A 56 -3.31 9.40 2.19
CA LEU A 56 -3.30 8.75 3.51
C LEU A 56 -4.32 9.41 4.45
N GLU A 57 -4.40 10.74 4.46
CA GLU A 57 -5.42 11.50 5.19
C GLU A 57 -6.84 11.12 4.74
N LEU A 58 -7.06 11.00 3.42
CA LEU A 58 -8.34 10.57 2.88
C LEU A 58 -8.70 9.13 3.30
N VAL A 59 -7.75 8.19 3.24
CA VAL A 59 -7.95 6.80 3.70
C VAL A 59 -8.32 6.77 5.18
N GLN A 60 -7.61 7.55 6.01
CA GLN A 60 -7.89 7.66 7.43
C GLN A 60 -9.29 8.22 7.70
N ALA A 61 -9.67 9.30 7.04
CA ALA A 61 -11.00 9.91 7.19
C ALA A 61 -12.13 8.95 6.78
N ILE A 62 -11.91 8.15 5.73
CA ILE A 62 -12.88 7.13 5.29
C ILE A 62 -13.00 6.00 6.32
N ALA A 63 -11.88 5.51 6.85
CA ALA A 63 -11.87 4.47 7.87
C ALA A 63 -12.52 4.92 9.19
N GLU A 64 -12.37 6.20 9.56
CA GLU A 64 -12.91 6.75 10.81
C GLU A 64 -14.40 7.09 10.73
N HIS A 65 -14.85 7.59 9.57
CA HIS A 65 -16.19 8.17 9.44
C HIS A 65 -17.14 7.40 8.53
N GLU A 66 -16.66 6.37 7.81
CA GLU A 66 -17.46 5.51 6.94
C GLU A 66 -18.45 6.29 6.03
N PRO A 67 -17.95 7.23 5.20
CA PRO A 67 -18.81 8.11 4.41
C PRO A 67 -19.69 7.34 3.42
N GLU A 68 -20.95 7.71 3.32
CA GLU A 68 -21.94 7.02 2.47
C GLU A 68 -21.80 7.40 0.98
N SER A 69 -20.88 8.30 0.64
CA SER A 69 -20.61 8.71 -0.74
C SER A 69 -19.23 9.35 -0.94
N MET A 70 -18.71 9.33 -2.17
CA MET A 70 -17.48 10.06 -2.54
C MET A 70 -17.55 11.57 -2.24
N ARG A 71 -18.74 12.18 -2.37
CA ARG A 71 -18.95 13.60 -2.06
C ARG A 71 -18.84 13.89 -0.57
N GLU A 72 -19.26 12.93 0.24
CA GLU A 72 -19.13 13.03 1.69
C GLU A 72 -17.68 12.88 2.13
N ALA A 73 -16.97 11.90 1.57
CA ALA A 73 -15.52 11.76 1.75
C ALA A 73 -14.78 13.07 1.45
N ALA A 74 -15.14 13.75 0.35
CA ALA A 74 -14.54 15.05 0.01
C ALA A 74 -14.84 16.16 1.03
N ARG A 75 -16.04 16.17 1.62
CA ARG A 75 -16.41 17.12 2.68
C ARG A 75 -15.66 16.85 3.99
N LEU A 76 -15.39 15.58 4.32
CA LEU A 76 -14.66 15.21 5.53
C LEU A 76 -13.24 15.78 5.54
N VAL A 77 -12.59 15.82 4.37
CA VAL A 77 -11.22 16.34 4.23
C VAL A 77 -11.16 17.79 3.72
N ASP A 78 -12.30 18.48 3.59
CA ASP A 78 -12.41 19.86 3.05
C ASP A 78 -11.68 20.06 1.70
N ARG A 79 -11.84 19.11 0.77
CA ARG A 79 -11.22 19.13 -0.57
C ARG A 79 -12.24 19.12 -1.70
N ASP A 80 -11.80 19.54 -2.88
CA ASP A 80 -12.59 19.50 -4.10
C ASP A 80 -12.96 18.06 -4.51
N VAL A 81 -14.23 17.87 -4.89
CA VAL A 81 -14.80 16.56 -5.21
C VAL A 81 -14.09 15.90 -6.40
N SER A 82 -13.65 16.68 -7.40
CA SER A 82 -12.93 16.15 -8.57
C SER A 82 -11.61 15.48 -8.20
N ASP A 83 -10.89 16.10 -7.27
CA ASP A 83 -9.57 15.66 -6.86
C ASP A 83 -9.71 14.43 -5.97
N VAL A 84 -10.64 14.48 -5.01
CA VAL A 84 -10.95 13.34 -4.14
C VAL A 84 -11.46 12.16 -4.95
N HIS A 85 -12.31 12.37 -5.95
CA HIS A 85 -12.78 11.28 -6.82
C HIS A 85 -11.63 10.64 -7.61
N SER A 86 -10.65 11.44 -8.04
CA SER A 86 -9.47 10.95 -8.74
C SER A 86 -8.54 10.17 -7.81
N ASP A 87 -8.38 10.64 -6.57
CA ASP A 87 -7.63 9.97 -5.51
C ASP A 87 -8.29 8.65 -5.10
N LEU A 88 -9.62 8.63 -4.87
CA LEU A 88 -10.38 7.43 -4.52
C LEU A 88 -10.23 6.33 -5.57
N LYS A 89 -10.28 6.68 -6.86
CA LYS A 89 -10.06 5.72 -7.94
C LYS A 89 -8.64 5.17 -7.96
N GLN A 90 -7.64 6.00 -7.70
CA GLN A 90 -6.26 5.54 -7.64
C GLN A 90 -6.05 4.59 -6.45
N LEU A 91 -6.60 4.94 -5.28
CA LEU A 91 -6.58 4.11 -4.07
C LEU A 91 -7.30 2.77 -4.26
N GLU A 92 -8.39 2.74 -5.02
CA GLU A 92 -9.07 1.49 -5.40
C GLU A 92 -8.20 0.63 -6.32
N VAL A 93 -7.55 1.22 -7.32
CA VAL A 93 -6.69 0.49 -8.27
C VAL A 93 -5.54 -0.22 -7.56
N ILE A 94 -4.95 0.42 -6.53
CA ILE A 94 -3.88 -0.18 -5.72
C ILE A 94 -4.41 -1.05 -4.57
N GLY A 95 -5.73 -1.17 -4.41
CA GLY A 95 -6.37 -2.10 -3.47
C GLY A 95 -6.40 -1.64 -2.00
N ILE A 96 -6.18 -0.36 -1.72
CA ILE A 96 -6.21 0.19 -0.35
C ILE A 96 -7.65 0.42 0.13
N LEU A 97 -8.56 0.68 -0.79
CA LEU A 97 -10.00 0.79 -0.53
C LEU A 97 -10.80 0.11 -1.64
N LYS A 98 -12.10 -0.04 -1.42
CA LYS A 98 -13.07 -0.51 -2.41
C LYS A 98 -14.12 0.57 -2.64
N LEU A 99 -14.61 0.70 -3.87
CA LEU A 99 -15.79 1.50 -4.16
C LEU A 99 -17.00 0.58 -4.28
N GLU A 100 -17.94 0.69 -3.35
CA GLU A 100 -19.13 -0.15 -3.31
C GLU A 100 -20.35 0.63 -3.79
N GLU A 101 -21.18 -0.03 -4.61
CA GLU A 101 -22.49 0.49 -4.99
C GLU A 101 -23.50 0.21 -3.87
N GLY A 102 -24.36 1.19 -3.56
CA GLY A 102 -25.47 0.99 -2.62
C GLY A 102 -25.44 1.86 -1.36
N GLY A 103 -24.57 2.87 -1.30
CA GLY A 103 -24.67 3.94 -0.31
C GLY A 103 -26.00 4.70 -0.42
N SER A 104 -26.28 5.60 0.53
CA SER A 104 -27.55 6.34 0.60
C SER A 104 -28.01 6.90 -0.75
N GLY A 105 -29.19 6.49 -1.20
CA GLY A 105 -29.75 6.90 -2.49
C GLY A 105 -29.09 6.27 -3.73
N GLY A 106 -28.35 5.17 -3.57
CA GLY A 106 -27.62 4.50 -4.66
C GLY A 106 -26.26 5.13 -4.98
N ALA A 107 -25.70 5.91 -4.06
CA ALA A 107 -24.38 6.49 -4.22
C ALA A 107 -23.29 5.42 -4.13
N ILE A 108 -22.14 5.71 -4.75
CA ILE A 108 -20.93 4.92 -4.60
C ILE A 108 -20.21 5.37 -3.32
N GLN A 109 -20.02 4.45 -2.39
CA GLN A 109 -19.35 4.68 -1.12
C GLN A 109 -17.93 4.10 -1.15
N PRO A 110 -16.91 4.83 -0.66
CA PRO A 110 -15.60 4.27 -0.45
C PRO A 110 -15.53 3.52 0.89
N VAL A 111 -14.93 2.33 0.89
CA VAL A 111 -14.77 1.47 2.08
C VAL A 111 -13.32 1.04 2.20
N VAL A 112 -12.72 1.26 3.37
CA VAL A 112 -11.36 0.79 3.69
C VAL A 112 -11.47 -0.52 4.47
N PRO A 113 -11.05 -1.67 3.92
CA PRO A 113 -11.22 -2.98 4.57
C PRO A 113 -10.11 -3.29 5.59
N PHE A 114 -9.37 -2.27 6.04
CA PHE A 114 -8.19 -2.39 6.88
C PHE A 114 -8.28 -1.47 8.09
N ASP A 115 -7.90 -1.98 9.25
CA ASP A 115 -7.80 -1.20 10.49
C ASP A 115 -6.47 -0.42 10.58
N ARG A 116 -5.44 -0.91 9.89
CA ARG A 116 -4.06 -0.39 9.99
C ARG A 116 -3.26 -0.60 8.70
N ILE A 117 -2.39 0.35 8.40
CA ILE A 117 -1.34 0.23 7.38
C ILE A 117 0.01 0.13 8.09
N GLU A 118 0.79 -0.91 7.78
CA GLU A 118 2.17 -1.06 8.23
C GLU A 118 3.11 -0.97 7.01
N MET A 119 4.11 -0.09 7.07
CA MET A 119 5.02 0.17 5.95
C MET A 119 6.43 -0.28 6.29
N HIS A 120 6.99 -1.14 5.46
CA HIS A 120 8.38 -1.60 5.50
C HIS A 120 9.08 -1.05 4.26
N ILE A 121 10.01 -0.11 4.47
CA ILE A 121 10.67 0.62 3.39
C ILE A 121 12.17 0.36 3.48
N ASP A 122 12.68 -0.35 2.49
CA ASP A 122 14.12 -0.50 2.27
C ASP A 122 14.57 0.56 1.27
N TYR A 123 15.16 1.63 1.81
CA TYR A 123 15.64 2.76 1.01
C TYR A 123 17.17 2.79 0.97
N PRO A 124 17.81 2.34 -0.12
CA PRO A 124 19.26 2.38 -0.23
C PRO A 124 19.76 3.83 -0.27
N LEU A 125 20.69 4.18 0.62
CA LEU A 125 21.35 5.50 0.63
C LEU A 125 22.56 5.56 -0.31
N VAL A 126 23.01 4.40 -0.77
CA VAL A 126 24.10 4.22 -1.73
C VAL A 126 23.64 3.20 -2.76
N ASP A 127 23.85 3.52 -4.03
CA ASP A 127 23.74 2.55 -5.10
C ASP A 127 25.01 1.69 -5.06
N ASP A 128 24.94 0.48 -4.50
CA ASP A 128 26.04 -0.49 -4.65
C ASP A 128 26.06 -1.02 -6.11
N LEU A 129 26.33 -0.12 -7.07
CA LEU A 129 26.62 -0.45 -8.47
C LEU A 129 28.11 -0.75 -8.71
N ASP A 130 28.90 -0.93 -7.66
CA ASP A 130 30.27 -1.43 -7.76
C ASP A 130 30.30 -2.97 -7.73
N THR A 131 29.60 -3.60 -8.68
CA THR A 131 30.03 -4.91 -9.20
C THR A 131 30.82 -4.71 -10.50
N ASP A 132 31.74 -3.75 -10.53
CA ASP A 132 32.87 -3.78 -11.48
C ASP A 132 34.07 -4.41 -10.78
N GLY A 133 34.01 -5.74 -10.66
CA GLY A 133 34.98 -6.58 -9.97
C GLY A 133 35.71 -7.53 -10.92
N ALA A 134 36.56 -6.95 -11.77
CA ALA A 134 37.71 -7.55 -12.47
C ALA A 134 37.50 -8.24 -13.85
N PRO A 135 38.17 -7.76 -14.93
CA PRO A 135 38.50 -8.63 -16.05
C PRO A 135 39.54 -9.65 -15.58
N ALA A 136 39.20 -10.93 -15.64
CA ALA A 136 40.19 -12.00 -15.52
C ALA A 136 41.17 -11.92 -16.71
N SER A 137 42.30 -11.26 -16.47
CA SER A 137 43.50 -11.40 -17.31
C SER A 137 44.45 -12.39 -16.63
N ALA A 138 44.61 -13.57 -17.22
CA ALA A 138 45.81 -14.40 -17.12
C ALA A 138 45.88 -15.33 -18.33
#